data_AF-M0CT23-F1
#
_entry.id   AF-M0CT23-F1
#
_cell.length_a   1.000
_cell.length_b   1.000
_cell.length_c   1.000
_cell.angle_alpha   90.00
_cell.angle_beta   90.00
_cell.angle_gamma   90.00
#
_symmetry.space_group_name_H-M   'P 1'
#
loop_
_entity.id
_entity.type
_entity.pdbx_description
1 polymer ?
#
loop_
_entity_poly.entity_id
_entity_poly.type
_entity_poly.pdbx_seq_one_letter_code
_entity_poly.pdbx_strand_id
1 'polypeptide(L)'
;MIGSILPDLNRVTLIVSNGTLETLLGIPFDLDALSTLGGAIILAGIGSMVVANQHRRMFAALFAGALSHLFIDGVKAYADGAAGMWLYPVSWARHPTPSLYVSSDPAVLTAAVLITVTVVTIDRYAIQTT
;
A
#
# COMPACT_ATOMS: atom_id res chain seq x y z
N MET A 1 2.33 -5.31 -8.05
CA MET A 1 1.96 -6.67 -7.57
C MET A 1 0.59 -6.59 -6.92
N ILE A 2 -0.26 -7.61 -7.01
CA ILE A 2 -1.65 -7.51 -6.49
C ILE A 2 -1.73 -7.09 -5.01
N GLY A 3 -0.76 -7.48 -4.19
CA GLY A 3 -0.70 -7.09 -2.78
C GLY A 3 -0.52 -5.59 -2.52
N SER A 4 -0.14 -4.80 -3.52
CA SER A 4 -0.04 -3.34 -3.36
C SER A 4 -1.40 -2.67 -3.14
N ILE A 5 -2.52 -3.36 -3.36
CA ILE A 5 -3.84 -2.81 -3.05
C ILE A 5 -4.18 -2.86 -1.55
N LEU A 6 -3.46 -3.68 -0.77
CA LEU A 6 -3.82 -3.95 0.63
C LEU A 6 -3.79 -2.69 1.52
N PRO A 7 -2.75 -1.83 1.46
CA PRO A 7 -2.72 -0.62 2.29
C PRO A 7 -3.85 0.37 1.95
N ASP A 8 -4.29 0.42 0.69
CA ASP A 8 -5.36 1.30 0.22
C ASP A 8 -6.76 0.84 0.65
N LEU A 9 -6.90 -0.29 1.36
CA LEU A 9 -8.20 -0.66 1.94
C LEU A 9 -8.71 0.37 2.97
N ASN A 10 -7.82 1.20 3.53
CA ASN A 10 -8.23 2.33 4.37
C ASN A 10 -9.06 3.38 3.62
N ARG A 11 -9.07 3.39 2.29
CA ARG A 11 -9.89 4.31 1.47
C ARG A 11 -11.39 4.11 1.64
N VAL A 12 -11.83 3.03 2.32
CA VAL A 12 -13.21 2.88 2.80
C VAL A 12 -13.64 4.07 3.68
N THR A 13 -12.69 4.78 4.31
CA THR A 13 -12.92 6.03 5.04
C THR A 13 -13.59 7.13 4.21
N LEU A 14 -13.45 7.09 2.87
CA LEU A 14 -14.15 8.01 1.96
C LEU A 14 -15.67 7.79 1.93
N ILE A 15 -16.12 6.60 2.33
CA ILE A 15 -17.54 6.20 2.36
C ILE A 15 -18.05 6.19 3.79
N VAL A 16 -17.27 5.65 4.73
CA VAL A 16 -17.64 5.51 6.15
C VAL A 16 -16.51 6.04 7.02
N SER A 17 -16.78 7.12 7.76
CA SER A 17 -15.76 7.74 8.62
C SER A 17 -15.39 6.85 9.82
N ASN A 18 -14.15 6.98 10.29
CA ASN A 18 -13.68 6.30 11.52
C ASN A 18 -14.61 6.56 12.70
N GLY A 19 -15.07 7.80 12.91
CA GLY A 19 -15.99 8.13 14.01
C GLY A 19 -17.36 7.43 13.92
N THR A 20 -17.84 7.12 12.71
CA THR A 20 -19.05 6.31 12.53
C THR A 20 -18.79 4.87 12.97
N LEU A 21 -17.63 4.32 12.63
CA LEU A 21 -17.22 2.97 13.03
C LEU A 21 -16.99 2.88 14.54
N GLU A 22 -16.35 3.88 15.15
CA GLU A 22 -16.17 3.96 16.60
C GLU A 22 -17.50 3.98 17.35
N THR A 23 -18.46 4.77 16.87
CA THR A 23 -19.80 4.84 17.46
C THR A 23 -20.55 3.52 17.33
N LEU A 24 -20.43 2.85 16.18
CA LEU A 24 -21.10 1.57 15.90
C LEU A 24 -20.49 0.41 16.69
N LEU A 25 -19.16 0.36 16.79
CA LEU A 25 -18.42 -0.72 17.43
C LEU A 25 -18.27 -0.53 18.94
N GLY A 26 -18.42 0.70 19.43
CA GLY A 26 -18.26 1.05 20.86
C GLY A 26 -16.81 0.97 21.36
N ILE A 27 -15.83 0.93 20.44
CA ILE A 27 -14.40 0.84 20.75
C ILE A 27 -13.60 1.82 19.86
N PRO A 28 -12.41 2.28 20.29
CA PRO A 28 -11.51 3.05 19.43
C PRO A 28 -11.17 2.26 18.17
N PHE A 29 -11.34 2.88 17.00
CA PHE A 29 -11.20 2.20 15.71
C PHE A 29 -10.68 3.14 14.64
N ASP A 30 -9.59 2.75 13.99
CA ASP A 30 -8.95 3.53 12.94
C ASP A 30 -8.57 2.64 11.75
N LEU A 31 -9.19 2.91 10.60
CA LEU A 31 -8.87 2.23 9.34
C LEU A 31 -7.48 2.57 8.80
N ASP A 32 -6.88 3.69 9.22
CA ASP A 32 -5.52 4.05 8.80
C ASP A 32 -4.48 3.05 9.32
N ALA A 33 -4.81 2.26 10.36
CA ALA A 33 -4.01 1.14 10.82
C ALA A 33 -3.78 0.07 9.72
N LEU A 34 -4.65 -0.02 8.70
CA LEU A 34 -4.45 -0.92 7.55
C LEU A 34 -3.25 -0.51 6.69
N SER A 35 -2.92 0.80 6.65
CA SER A 35 -1.80 1.37 5.91
C SER A 35 -0.46 1.31 6.69
N THR A 36 -0.32 0.33 7.59
CA THR A 36 0.88 0.11 8.40
C THR A 36 1.54 -1.23 8.07
N LEU A 37 2.80 -1.43 8.50
CA LEU A 37 3.50 -2.71 8.37
C LEU A 37 2.71 -3.86 9.02
N GLY A 38 2.14 -3.63 10.20
CA GLY A 38 1.29 -4.61 10.88
C GLY A 38 0.02 -4.92 10.10
N GLY A 39 -0.67 -3.88 9.62
CA GLY A 39 -1.84 -4.01 8.75
C GLY A 39 -1.51 -4.84 7.50
N ALA A 40 -0.39 -4.54 6.84
CA ALA A 40 0.10 -5.27 5.67
C ALA A 40 0.38 -6.75 5.98
N ILE A 41 1.02 -7.07 7.12
CA ILE A 41 1.27 -8.46 7.53
C ILE A 41 -0.05 -9.21 7.76
N ILE A 42 -1.00 -8.60 8.49
CA ILE A 42 -2.29 -9.22 8.81
C ILE A 42 -3.09 -9.45 7.53
N LEU A 43 -3.22 -8.43 6.67
CA LEU A 43 -3.96 -8.51 5.42
C LEU A 43 -3.34 -9.51 4.45
N ALA A 44 -2.01 -9.55 4.33
CA ALA A 44 -1.33 -10.57 3.53
C ALA A 44 -1.56 -11.98 4.09
N GLY A 45 -1.57 -12.12 5.43
CA GLY A 45 -1.91 -13.35 6.12
C GLY A 45 -3.32 -13.85 5.77
N ILE A 46 -4.33 -13.00 5.95
CA ILE A 46 -5.73 -13.29 5.62
C ILE A 46 -5.87 -13.63 4.13
N GLY A 47 -5.33 -12.80 3.24
CA GLY A 47 -5.39 -13.04 1.79
C GLY A 47 -4.70 -14.35 1.38
N SER A 48 -3.62 -14.74 2.06
CA SER A 48 -2.94 -16.00 1.80
C SER A 48 -3.77 -17.24 2.16
N MET A 49 -4.68 -17.13 3.14
CA MET A 49 -5.53 -18.25 3.57
C MET A 49 -6.58 -18.64 2.52
N VAL A 50 -6.90 -17.74 1.58
CA VAL A 50 -7.86 -18.00 0.49
C VAL A 50 -7.36 -19.10 -0.46
N VAL A 51 -6.04 -19.27 -0.57
CA VAL A 51 -5.44 -20.21 -1.53
C VAL A 51 -5.05 -21.51 -0.83
N ALA A 52 -5.79 -22.59 -1.06
CA ALA A 52 -5.61 -23.89 -0.37
C ALA A 52 -4.19 -24.50 -0.46
N ASN A 53 -3.44 -24.20 -1.53
CA ASN A 53 -2.07 -24.67 -1.73
C ASN A 53 -1.16 -23.46 -1.94
N GLN A 54 0.05 -23.47 -1.38
CA GLN A 54 1.03 -22.38 -1.53
C GLN A 54 0.77 -21.09 -0.72
N HIS A 55 0.09 -21.18 0.43
CA HIS A 55 -0.11 -20.05 1.36
C HIS A 55 1.16 -19.22 1.59
N ARG A 56 2.32 -19.86 1.77
CA ARG A 56 3.61 -19.16 1.95
C ARG A 56 4.01 -18.29 0.76
N ARG A 57 3.82 -18.78 -0.46
CA ARG A 57 4.14 -18.02 -1.68
C ARG A 57 3.13 -16.90 -1.89
N MET A 58 1.86 -17.15 -1.61
CA MET A 58 0.82 -16.12 -1.70
C MET A 58 1.07 -15.02 -0.66
N PHE A 59 1.38 -15.38 0.58
CA PHE A 59 1.78 -14.45 1.63
C PHE A 59 2.96 -13.59 1.17
N ALA A 60 4.04 -14.22 0.68
CA ALA A 60 5.21 -13.49 0.21
C ALA A 60 4.88 -12.52 -0.94
N ALA A 61 4.06 -12.94 -1.92
CA ALA A 61 3.66 -12.09 -3.03
C ALA A 61 2.76 -10.92 -2.61
N LEU A 62 1.81 -11.16 -1.70
CA LEU A 62 0.94 -10.14 -1.15
C LEU A 62 1.73 -9.15 -0.29
N PHE A 63 2.55 -9.67 0.62
CA PHE A 63 3.36 -8.87 1.52
C PHE A 63 4.41 -8.04 0.76
N ALA A 64 5.08 -8.60 -0.25
CA ALA A 64 6.00 -7.84 -1.10
C ALA A 64 5.28 -6.69 -1.82
N GLY A 65 4.06 -6.94 -2.33
CA GLY A 65 3.23 -5.90 -2.92
C GLY A 65 2.87 -4.80 -1.93
N ALA A 66 2.38 -5.17 -0.74
CA ALA A 66 2.01 -4.20 0.30
C ALA A 66 3.23 -3.41 0.80
N LEU A 67 4.38 -4.06 0.99
CA LEU A 67 5.61 -3.42 1.41
C LEU A 67 6.11 -2.43 0.35
N SER A 68 6.02 -2.78 -0.94
CA SER A 68 6.35 -1.85 -2.02
C SER A 68 5.45 -0.62 -2.01
N HIS A 69 4.15 -0.79 -1.72
CA HIS A 69 3.23 0.34 -1.58
C HIS A 69 3.63 1.23 -0.41
N LEU A 70 3.84 0.67 0.79
CA LEU A 70 4.22 1.44 1.98
C LEU A 70 5.53 2.21 1.76
N PHE A 71 6.49 1.61 1.06
CA PHE A 71 7.74 2.26 0.71
C PHE A 71 7.52 3.47 -0.19
N ILE A 72 6.71 3.31 -1.24
CA ILE A 72 6.36 4.39 -2.17
C ILE A 72 5.60 5.52 -1.45
N ASP A 73 4.70 5.17 -0.54
CA ASP A 73 4.00 6.14 0.32
C ASP A 73 4.94 6.85 1.29
N GLY A 74 6.00 6.20 1.78
CA GLY A 74 6.97 6.82 2.69
C GLY A 74 7.83 7.91 2.04
N VAL A 75 8.00 7.89 0.72
CA VAL A 75 8.83 8.86 -0.01
C VAL A 75 8.04 10.02 -0.63
N LYS A 76 6.70 9.91 -0.62
CA LYS A 76 5.77 10.93 -1.11
C LYS A 76 5.79 12.19 -0.23
N ALA A 77 5.44 13.33 -0.82
CA ALA A 77 5.21 14.58 -0.11
C ALA A 77 3.89 14.57 0.68
N TYR A 78 3.97 14.94 1.96
CA TYR A 78 2.83 15.18 2.86
C TYR A 78 2.81 16.64 3.31
N ALA A 79 1.61 17.17 3.57
CA ALA A 79 1.42 18.58 3.93
C ALA A 79 2.13 18.97 5.23
N ASP A 80 2.25 18.03 6.17
CA ASP A 80 2.95 18.22 7.45
C ASP A 80 4.42 17.76 7.41
N GLY A 81 4.92 17.34 6.23
CA GLY A 81 6.30 16.93 6.02
C GLY A 81 6.69 15.59 6.65
N ALA A 82 5.77 14.89 7.30
CA ALA A 82 6.05 13.64 8.01
C ALA A 82 5.20 12.49 7.44
N ALA A 83 5.85 11.34 7.22
CA ALA A 83 5.17 10.15 6.73
C ALA A 83 4.15 9.67 7.78
N GLY A 84 3.21 8.84 7.33
CA GLY A 84 2.37 8.07 8.24
C GLY A 84 3.20 7.17 9.16
N MET A 85 2.56 6.54 10.13
CA MET A 85 3.19 5.56 11.02
C MET A 85 3.40 4.18 10.34
N TRP A 86 3.95 4.19 9.13
CA TRP A 86 4.00 3.02 8.24
C TRP A 86 4.80 1.84 8.79
N LEU A 87 5.68 2.06 9.78
CA LEU A 87 6.44 1.00 10.49
C LEU A 87 5.71 0.41 11.71
N TYR A 88 4.52 0.90 12.06
CA TYR A 88 3.72 0.31 13.13
C TYR A 88 3.45 -1.16 12.82
N PRO A 89 3.61 -2.11 13.77
CA PRO A 89 3.76 -1.92 15.22
C PRO A 89 5.20 -1.89 15.72
N VAL A 90 6.21 -2.00 14.83
CA VAL A 90 7.62 -2.04 15.22
C VAL A 90 8.08 -0.67 15.73
N SER A 91 7.61 0.39 15.09
CA SER A 91 7.89 1.77 15.49
C SER A 91 6.66 2.64 15.24
N TRP A 92 6.40 3.56 16.16
CA TRP A 92 5.35 4.58 16.01
C TRP A 92 5.93 5.91 15.53
N ALA A 93 7.22 5.94 15.19
CA ALA A 93 7.89 7.13 14.71
C ALA A 93 7.34 7.54 13.35
N ARG A 94 6.97 8.82 13.23
CA ARG A 94 6.67 9.47 11.96
C ARG A 94 7.96 10.02 11.39
N HIS A 95 8.48 9.36 10.36
CA HIS A 95 9.74 9.78 9.75
C HIS A 95 9.53 11.02 8.86
N PRO A 96 10.49 11.96 8.82
CA PRO A 96 10.43 13.06 7.86
C PRO A 96 10.45 12.51 6.43
N THR A 97 9.61 13.03 5.56
CA THR A 97 9.53 12.54 4.17
C THR A 97 10.54 13.26 3.30
N PRO A 98 11.21 12.58 2.37
CA PRO A 98 12.04 13.23 1.36
C PRO A 98 11.23 14.11 0.39
N SER A 99 9.89 14.01 0.41
CA SER A 99 8.98 14.80 -0.44
C SER A 99 9.28 14.69 -1.94
N LEU A 100 9.56 13.47 -2.43
CA LEU A 100 10.01 13.27 -3.81
C LEU A 100 8.95 13.59 -4.86
N TYR A 101 7.67 13.38 -4.54
CA TYR A 101 6.57 13.63 -5.46
C TYR A 101 5.24 13.84 -4.73
N VAL A 102 4.30 14.50 -5.41
CA VAL A 102 2.90 14.64 -4.96
C VAL A 102 2.04 13.64 -5.72
N SER A 103 1.36 12.72 -5.04
CA SER A 103 0.60 11.65 -5.71
C SER A 103 -0.53 12.17 -6.61
N SER A 104 -1.06 13.35 -6.32
CA SER A 104 -2.16 13.96 -7.07
C SER A 104 -1.68 14.79 -8.27
N ASP A 105 -0.37 14.89 -8.49
CA ASP A 105 0.21 15.65 -9.61
C ASP A 105 0.03 14.87 -10.93
N PRO A 106 -0.62 15.47 -11.96
CA PRO A 106 -0.76 14.86 -13.27
C PRO A 106 0.57 14.46 -13.94
N ALA A 107 1.67 15.16 -13.63
CA ALA A 107 3.00 14.83 -14.15
C ALA A 107 3.49 13.47 -13.63
N VAL A 108 3.23 13.18 -12.35
CA VAL A 108 3.57 11.89 -11.73
C VAL A 108 2.76 10.77 -12.35
N LEU A 109 1.46 10.99 -12.58
CA LEU A 109 0.61 10.03 -13.28
C LEU A 109 1.15 9.74 -14.69
N THR A 110 1.52 10.79 -15.43
CA THR A 110 2.07 10.67 -16.78
C THR A 110 3.36 9.84 -16.77
N ALA A 111 4.29 10.13 -15.84
CA ALA A 111 5.52 9.37 -15.68
C ALA A 111 5.26 7.89 -15.34
N ALA A 112 4.34 7.61 -14.42
CA ALA A 112 3.97 6.24 -14.05
C ALA A 112 3.37 5.46 -15.23
N VAL A 113 2.51 6.09 -16.03
CA VAL A 113 1.95 5.51 -17.25
C VAL A 113 3.05 5.21 -18.27
N LEU A 114 3.96 6.15 -18.51
CA LEU A 114 5.08 5.96 -19.45
C LEU A 114 6.01 4.81 -19.04
N ILE A 115 6.36 4.73 -17.75
CA ILE A 115 7.16 3.62 -17.21
C ILE A 115 6.42 2.29 -17.42
N THR A 116 5.13 2.25 -17.10
CA THR A 116 4.30 1.05 -17.25
C THR A 116 4.25 0.60 -18.72
N VAL A 117 3.98 1.50 -19.65
CA VAL A 117 3.96 1.20 -21.09
C VAL A 117 5.32 0.70 -21.57
N THR A 118 6.41 1.33 -21.13
CA THR A 118 7.77 0.93 -21.50
C THR A 118 8.08 -0.48 -21.01
N VAL A 119 7.82 -0.79 -19.74
CA VAL A 119 8.04 -2.12 -19.16
C VAL A 119 7.19 -3.17 -19.87
N VAL A 120 5.90 -2.91 -20.11
CA VAL A 120 5.02 -3.84 -20.82
C VAL A 120 5.48 -4.07 -22.27
N THR A 121 5.96 -3.03 -22.94
CA THR A 121 6.48 -3.13 -24.31
C THR A 121 7.74 -3.99 -24.33
N ILE A 122 8.71 -3.71 -23.45
CA ILE A 122 9.96 -4.49 -23.37
C ILE A 122 9.66 -5.96 -23.04
N ASP A 123 8.80 -6.23 -22.06
CA ASP A 123 8.43 -7.59 -21.67
C ASP A 123 7.83 -8.37 -22.85
N ARG A 124 6.90 -7.74 -23.59
CA ARG A 124 6.25 -8.35 -24.75
C ARG A 124 7.19 -8.58 -25.93
N TYR A 125 8.10 -7.65 -26.22
CA TYR A 125 8.88 -7.67 -27.47
C TYR A 125 10.31 -8.18 -27.33
N ALA A 126 10.90 -8.12 -26.13
CA ALA A 126 12.30 -8.50 -25.90
C ALA A 126 12.46 -9.77 -25.05
N ILE A 127 11.47 -10.12 -24.21
CA ILE A 127 11.57 -11.27 -23.30
C ILE A 127 10.74 -12.44 -23.82
N GLN A 128 9.46 -12.23 -24.12
CA GLN A 128 8.54 -13.31 -24.52
C GLN A 128 8.76 -13.82 -25.96
N THR A 129 9.55 -13.13 -26.77
CA THR A 129 9.90 -13.52 -28.15
C THR A 129 11.16 -14.39 -28.23
N THR A 130 11.79 -14.70 -27.09
CA THR A 130 12.97 -15.58 -26.95
C THR A 130 12.57 -16.90 -26.30
#